data_AF-A0A926YJG4-F1
#
_entry.id   AF-A0A926YJG4-F1
#
_cell.length_a   1.000
_cell.length_b   1.000
_cell.length_c   1.000
_cell.angle_alpha   90.00
_cell.angle_beta   90.00
_cell.angle_gamma   90.00
#
_symmetry.space_group_name_H-M   'P 1'
#
loop_
_entity.id
_entity.type
_entity.pdbx_description
1 polymer ?
#
loop_
_entity_poly.entity_id
_entity_poly.type
_entity_poly.pdbx_seq_one_letter_code
_entity_poly.pdbx_strand_id
1 'polypeptide(L)'
;MGNTPQLNIRVDQELKEAFIAKAKTDGTTATDLIVGFMQQYLGIESKKPIGTVNVVEIDTRLAELEDRLSDRIAALEEALPGKQKRAA
;
A
#
# COMPACT_ATOMS: atom_id res chain seq x y z
N MET A 1 -37.15 9.18 -5.96
CA MET A 1 -35.90 9.28 -6.74
C MET A 1 -34.86 9.90 -5.83
N GLY A 2 -33.85 9.15 -5.40
CA GLY A 2 -32.83 9.65 -4.47
C GLY A 2 -31.82 10.50 -5.22
N ASN A 3 -31.73 11.79 -4.88
CA ASN A 3 -30.73 12.68 -5.46
C ASN A 3 -29.43 12.49 -4.68
N THR A 4 -28.44 11.80 -5.26
CA THR A 4 -27.13 11.65 -4.64
C THR A 4 -26.45 13.02 -4.61
N PRO A 5 -25.96 13.50 -3.46
CA PRO A 5 -25.29 14.80 -3.39
C PRO A 5 -24.08 14.83 -4.33
N GLN A 6 -23.92 15.94 -5.05
CA GLN A 6 -22.83 16.13 -6.02
C GLN A 6 -21.77 17.08 -5.47
N LEU A 7 -20.51 16.78 -5.78
CA LEU A 7 -19.37 17.64 -5.49
C LEU A 7 -18.78 18.16 -6.81
N ASN A 8 -18.78 19.47 -6.98
CA ASN A 8 -18.18 20.13 -8.15
C ASN A 8 -16.79 20.66 -7.77
N ILE A 9 -15.74 20.08 -8.35
CA ILE A 9 -14.35 20.44 -8.08
C ILE A 9 -13.75 21.13 -9.31
N ARG A 10 -13.04 22.24 -9.12
CA ARG A 10 -12.23 22.90 -10.15
C ARG A 10 -10.77 22.52 -9.94
N VAL A 11 -10.13 22.04 -11.00
CA VAL A 11 -8.72 21.64 -11.05
C VAL A 11 -8.14 22.01 -12.40
N ASP A 12 -6.82 22.09 -12.47
CA ASP A 12 -6.12 22.28 -13.74
C ASP A 12 -6.30 21.07 -14.67
N GLN A 13 -6.29 21.34 -15.98
CA GLN A 13 -6.58 20.32 -17.00
C GLN A 13 -5.56 19.17 -16.97
N GLU A 14 -4.27 19.49 -16.84
CA GLU A 14 -3.19 18.50 -16.78
C GLU A 14 -3.36 17.54 -15.60
N LEU A 15 -3.69 18.09 -14.43
CA LEU A 15 -3.94 17.29 -13.22
C LEU A 15 -5.16 16.39 -13.40
N LYS A 16 -6.25 16.91 -13.97
CA LYS A 16 -7.45 16.13 -14.27
C LYS A 16 -7.14 14.94 -15.16
N GLU A 17 -6.39 15.16 -16.24
CA GLU A 17 -6.03 14.11 -17.20
C GLU A 17 -5.14 13.05 -16.56
N ALA A 18 -4.08 13.47 -15.85
CA ALA A 18 -3.18 12.56 -15.15
C ALA A 18 -3.91 11.71 -14.11
N PHE A 19 -4.80 12.33 -13.32
CA PHE A 19 -5.57 11.64 -12.29
C PHE A 19 -6.53 10.60 -12.87
N ILE A 20 -7.26 10.96 -13.94
CA ILE A 20 -8.17 10.03 -14.63
C ILE A 20 -7.39 8.89 -15.30
N ALA A 21 -6.24 9.18 -15.91
CA ALA A 21 -5.41 8.16 -16.54
C ALA A 21 -4.93 7.13 -15.50
N LYS A 22 -4.42 7.60 -14.36
CA LYS A 22 -3.97 6.73 -13.28
C LYS A 22 -5.10 5.87 -12.71
N ALA A 23 -6.27 6.46 -12.48
CA ALA A 23 -7.45 5.71 -12.02
C ALA A 23 -7.80 4.54 -12.96
N LYS A 24 -7.75 4.77 -14.28
CA LYS A 24 -7.99 3.72 -15.28
C LYS A 24 -6.94 2.62 -15.24
N THR A 25 -5.65 2.98 -15.10
CA THR A 25 -4.56 2.01 -14.95
C THR A 25 -4.77 1.11 -13.74
N ASP A 26 -5.27 1.67 -12.64
CA ASP A 26 -5.50 0.96 -11.38
C ASP A 26 -6.88 0.25 -11.34
N GLY A 27 -7.59 0.20 -12.47
CA GLY A 27 -8.89 -0.48 -12.60
C GLY A 27 -10.02 0.16 -11.78
N THR A 28 -9.90 1.44 -11.42
CA THR A 28 -10.84 2.18 -10.57
C THR A 28 -11.37 3.44 -11.27
N THR A 29 -12.29 4.16 -10.63
CA THR A 29 -12.79 5.44 -11.12
C THR A 29 -12.21 6.61 -10.33
N ALA A 30 -12.11 7.78 -10.97
CA ALA A 30 -11.71 9.01 -10.28
C ALA A 30 -12.63 9.30 -9.09
N THR A 31 -13.93 9.02 -9.22
CA THR A 31 -14.90 9.18 -8.12
C THR A 31 -14.60 8.24 -6.96
N ASP A 32 -14.32 6.95 -7.23
CA ASP A 32 -13.99 5.98 -6.18
C ASP A 32 -12.72 6.40 -5.42
N LEU A 33 -11.70 6.90 -6.13
CA LEU A 33 -10.48 7.42 -5.50
C LEU A 33 -10.77 8.64 -4.62
N ILE A 34 -11.54 9.62 -5.11
CA ILE A 34 -11.88 10.83 -4.34
C ILE A 34 -12.67 10.48 -3.08
N VAL A 35 -13.69 9.62 -3.21
CA VAL A 35 -14.49 9.16 -2.06
C VAL A 35 -13.61 8.39 -1.07
N GLY A 36 -12.72 7.55 -1.58
CA GLY A 36 -11.73 6.85 -0.79
C GLY A 36 -10.87 7.81 0.04
N PHE A 37 -10.24 8.79 -0.61
CA PHE A 37 -9.40 9.76 0.08
C PHE A 37 -10.18 10.56 1.13
N MET A 38 -11.44 10.90 0.87
CA MET A 38 -12.31 11.54 1.88
C MET A 38 -12.55 10.63 3.09
N GLN A 39 -12.82 9.35 2.87
CA GLN A 39 -13.01 8.38 3.96
C GLN A 39 -11.73 8.23 4.78
N GLN A 40 -10.58 8.08 4.12
CA GLN A 40 -9.29 7.99 4.78
C GLN A 40 -8.95 9.25 5.60
N TYR A 41 -9.17 10.43 5.03
CA TYR A 41 -8.95 11.71 5.72
C TYR A 41 -9.81 11.84 6.99
N LEU A 42 -11.03 11.31 6.95
CA LEU A 42 -11.98 11.32 8.07
C LEU A 42 -11.82 10.13 9.02
N GLY A 43 -10.92 9.18 8.75
CA GLY A 43 -10.77 7.95 9.53
C GLY A 43 -11.98 7.01 9.46
N ILE A 44 -12.76 7.07 8.37
CA ILE A 44 -13.91 6.20 8.13
C ILE A 44 -13.42 4.91 7.46
N GLU A 45 -13.77 3.76 8.02
CA GLU A 45 -13.48 2.46 7.40
C GLU A 45 -14.15 2.38 6.02
N SER A 46 -13.32 2.43 4.98
CA SER A 46 -13.74 2.33 3.59
C SER A 46 -14.13 0.88 3.27
N LYS A 47 -15.39 0.66 2.83
CA LYS A 47 -15.86 -0.66 2.37
C LYS A 47 -15.19 -1.16 1.08
N LYS A 48 -14.46 -0.29 0.38
CA LYS A 48 -13.69 -0.62 -0.83
C LYS A 48 -12.24 -0.18 -0.66
N PRO A 49 -11.25 -1.03 -0.97
CA PRO A 49 -9.85 -0.62 -0.98
C PRO A 49 -9.64 0.46 -2.06
N ILE A 50 -8.90 1.51 -1.70
CA ILE A 50 -8.58 2.63 -2.58
C ILE A 50 -7.41 2.22 -3.46
N GLY A 51 -7.70 1.98 -4.74
CA GLY A 51 -6.75 1.31 -5.62
C GLY A 51 -6.57 -0.15 -5.17
N THR A 52 -6.20 -1.02 -6.10
CA THR A 52 -5.68 -2.31 -5.71
C THR A 52 -4.34 -2.08 -5.02
N VAL A 53 -4.35 -1.71 -3.74
CA VAL A 53 -3.34 -2.25 -2.83
C VAL A 53 -3.64 -3.73 -2.87
N ASN A 54 -2.97 -4.42 -3.80
CA ASN A 54 -3.11 -5.83 -3.98
C ASN A 54 -2.49 -6.42 -2.73
N VAL A 55 -3.31 -6.63 -1.69
CA VAL A 55 -2.86 -7.12 -0.38
C VAL A 55 -2.02 -8.38 -0.57
N VAL A 56 -2.38 -9.18 -1.59
CA VAL A 56 -1.59 -10.31 -2.09
C VAL A 56 -0.16 -9.95 -2.50
N GLU A 57 0.04 -8.85 -3.24
CA GLU A 57 1.37 -8.38 -3.63
C GLU A 57 2.17 -7.86 -2.43
N ILE A 58 1.51 -7.23 -1.45
CA ILE A 58 2.15 -6.80 -0.20
C ILE A 58 2.56 -8.03 0.62
N ASP A 59 1.66 -8.99 0.81
CA ASP A 59 1.92 -10.22 1.57
C ASP A 59 3.05 -11.03 0.91
N THR A 60 3.07 -11.08 -0.43
CA THR A 60 4.14 -11.75 -1.19
C THR A 60 5.49 -11.04 -0.99
N ARG A 61 5.52 -9.70 -1.11
CA ARG A 61 6.75 -8.92 -0.87
C ARG A 61 7.22 -8.98 0.59
N LEU A 62 6.28 -9.11 1.53
CA LEU A 62 6.58 -9.28 2.95
C LEU A 62 7.23 -10.65 3.19
N ALA A 63 6.66 -11.73 2.64
CA ALA A 63 7.24 -13.07 2.72
C ALA A 63 8.65 -13.13 2.11
N GLU A 64 8.86 -12.52 0.93
CA GLU A 64 10.19 -12.42 0.32
C GLU A 64 11.21 -11.65 1.19
N LEU A 65 10.76 -10.61 1.89
CA LEU A 65 11.59 -9.84 2.83
C LEU A 65 11.93 -10.66 4.08
N GLU A 66 10.96 -11.41 4.62
CA GLU A 66 11.13 -12.29 5.78
C GLU A 66 12.11 -13.43 5.50
N ASP A 67 12.02 -14.06 4.32
CA ASP A 67 12.95 -15.10 3.90
C ASP A 67 14.38 -14.56 3.77
N ARG A 68 14.54 -13.42 3.09
CA ARG A 68 15.87 -12.78 2.93
C ARG A 68 16.48 -12.32 4.25
N LEU A 69 15.64 -11.89 5.21
CA LEU A 69 16.10 -11.55 6.55
C LEU A 69 16.53 -12.79 7.31
N SER A 70 15.77 -13.87 7.23
CA SER A 70 16.09 -15.16 7.85
C SER A 70 17.41 -15.73 7.34
N ASP A 71 17.65 -15.72 6.02
CA ASP A 71 18.91 -16.15 5.42
C ASP A 71 20.11 -15.31 5.90
N ARG A 72 19.92 -13.99 6.01
CA ARG A 72 20.99 -13.09 6.50
C ARG A 72 21.25 -13.29 8.00
N ILE A 73 20.23 -13.59 8.79
CA ILE A 73 20.39 -13.91 10.21
C ILE A 73 21.17 -15.22 10.36
N ALA A 74 20.78 -16.27 9.63
CA ALA A 74 21.49 -17.55 9.64
C ALA A 74 22.97 -17.41 9.23
N ALA A 75 23.24 -16.64 8.17
CA ALA A 75 24.61 -16.36 7.73
C ALA A 75 25.42 -15.55 8.77
N LEU A 76 24.78 -14.64 9.50
CA LEU A 76 25.43 -13.88 10.58
C LEU A 76 25.68 -14.76 11.82
N GLU A 77 24.77 -15.67 12.15
CA GLU A 77 24.96 -16.64 13.24
C GLU A 77 26.09 -17.62 12.94
N GLU A 78 26.22 -18.07 11.69
CA GLU A 78 27.32 -18.93 11.24
C GLU A 78 28.67 -18.18 11.20
N ALA A 79 28.65 -16.90 10.81
CA ALA A 79 29.84 -16.05 10.77
C ALA A 79 30.28 -15.51 12.13
N LEU A 80 29.50 -15.71 13.20
CA LEU A 80 29.86 -15.35 14.57
C LEU A 80 30.54 -16.53 15.27
N PRO A 81 31.89 -16.59 15.33
CA PRO A 81 32.57 -17.59 16.13
C PRO A 81 32.18 -17.40 17.61
N GLY A 82 31.67 -18.47 18.21
CA GLY A 82 31.07 -18.49 19.55
C GLY A 82 31.82 -17.64 20.58
N LYS A 83 31.18 -16.58 21.06
CA LYS A 83 31.49 -16.07 22.40
C LYS A 83 31.10 -17.16 23.39
N GLN A 84 32.07 -17.68 24.15
CA GLN A 84 32.01 -18.79 25.13
C GLN A 84 32.49 -20.11 24.50
N LYS A 85 33.75 -20.53 24.67
CA LYS A 85 34.36 -20.90 25.97
C LYS A 85 35.82 -20.42 26.05
N ARG A 86 36.05 -19.31 26.75
CA ARG A 86 37.34 -18.99 27.39
C ARG A 86 37.04 -18.43 28.79
N ALA A 87 36.98 -19.34 29.76
CA ALA A 87 37.08 -19.15 31.21
C ALA A 87 36.64 -20.49 31.81
N ALA A 88 37.39 -21.22 32.63
CA ALA A 88 38.69 -21.04 33.24
C ALA A 88 39.32 -22.45 33.38
#